data_AF-A0ABD2XZ60-F1
#
_entry.id   AF-A0ABD2XZ60-F1
#
_cell.length_a   1.000
_cell.length_b   1.000
_cell.length_c   1.000
_cell.angle_alpha   90.00
_cell.angle_beta   90.00
_cell.angle_gamma   90.00
#
_symmetry.space_group_name_H-M   'P 1'
#
loop_
_entity.id
_entity.type
_entity.pdbx_description
1 polymer ?
#
loop_
_entity_poly.entity_id
_entity_poly.type
_entity_poly.pdbx_seq_one_letter_code
_entity_poly.pdbx_strand_id
1 'polypeptide(L)'
;MGFLLGCIPVFFKELSVKKQYKYHLPEEKYDEFSVFIPKEEVVFKGLRILGVLMSIPKAEVGWMREKVLEMIPRVIYRKHGSSLGLRSKWDAFDIAIDCTLQRIKSTLEDIA
;
A
#
# COMPACT_ATOMS: atom_id res chain seq x y z
N MET A 1 -8.43 -4.53 -9.93
CA MET A 1 -7.35 -4.06 -10.81
C MET A 1 -7.08 -2.54 -10.78
N GLY A 2 -7.74 -1.73 -9.94
CA GLY A 2 -7.53 -0.27 -9.95
C GLY A 2 -6.16 0.21 -9.43
N PHE A 3 -5.62 -0.41 -8.38
CA PHE A 3 -4.35 0.01 -7.77
C PHE A 3 -3.17 -0.02 -8.76
N LEU A 4 -3.10 -1.05 -9.60
CA LEU A 4 -2.06 -1.19 -10.63
C LEU A 4 -2.16 -0.17 -11.77
N LEU A 5 -3.29 0.54 -11.85
CA LEU A 5 -3.57 1.58 -12.84
C LEU A 5 -3.42 2.99 -12.24
N GLY A 6 -2.84 3.13 -11.05
CA GLY A 6 -2.69 4.41 -10.36
C GLY A 6 -3.98 4.94 -9.73
N CYS A 7 -4.98 4.08 -9.50
CA CYS A 7 -6.14 4.46 -8.69
C CYS A 7 -5.72 4.51 -7.21
N ILE A 8 -6.14 5.59 -6.54
CA ILE A 8 -5.89 5.79 -5.11
C ILE A 8 -6.83 4.87 -4.31
N PRO A 9 -6.32 3.98 -3.46
CA PRO A 9 -7.14 3.15 -2.59
C PRO A 9 -7.88 3.99 -1.55
N VAL A 10 -9.15 3.66 -1.34
CA VAL A 10 -9.97 4.21 -0.25
C VAL A 10 -10.21 3.12 0.78
N PHE A 11 -9.81 3.38 2.02
CA PHE A 11 -9.88 2.43 3.11
C PHE A 11 -10.94 2.81 4.13
N PHE A 12 -11.60 1.80 4.71
CA PHE A 12 -12.69 2.00 5.67
C PHE A 12 -12.44 1.43 7.07
N LYS A 13 -11.30 0.75 7.29
CA LYS A 13 -10.96 0.14 8.58
C LYS A 13 -9.48 0.27 8.89
N GLU A 14 -9.16 0.97 9.97
CA GLU A 14 -7.79 1.38 10.30
C GLU A 14 -6.87 0.18 10.64
N LEU A 15 -7.37 -0.74 11.47
CA LEU A 15 -6.59 -1.90 11.95
C LEU A 15 -6.27 -2.94 10.87
N SER A 16 -7.14 -3.09 9.88
CA SER A 16 -6.91 -4.04 8.79
C SER A 16 -5.81 -3.55 7.85
N VAL A 17 -5.75 -2.24 7.65
CA VAL A 17 -4.87 -1.63 6.65
C VAL A 17 -3.43 -1.61 7.13
N LYS A 18 -3.18 -1.08 8.33
CA LYS A 18 -1.83 -0.90 8.86
C LYS A 18 -1.11 -2.22 9.20
N LYS A 19 -1.86 -3.25 9.60
CA LYS A 19 -1.27 -4.51 10.10
C LYS A 19 -1.16 -5.64 9.08
N GLN A 20 -2.03 -5.70 8.06
CA GLN A 20 -2.11 -6.87 7.18
C GLN A 20 -1.02 -6.91 6.10
N TYR A 21 -0.54 -5.75 5.63
CA TYR A 21 0.37 -5.68 4.48
C TYR A 21 1.71 -5.03 4.80
N LYS A 22 2.15 -5.09 6.06
CA LYS A 22 3.32 -4.36 6.59
C LYS A 22 4.60 -4.51 5.76
N TYR A 23 4.86 -5.68 5.17
CA TYR A 23 6.07 -5.89 4.35
C TYR A 23 6.03 -5.13 3.02
N HIS A 24 4.87 -5.04 2.39
CA HIS A 24 4.72 -4.43 1.06
C HIS A 24 4.30 -2.96 1.11
N LEU A 25 3.48 -2.61 2.11
CA LEU A 25 2.91 -1.30 2.33
C LEU A 25 3.36 -0.77 3.70
N PRO A 26 4.30 0.19 3.75
CA PRO A 26 4.81 0.74 5.00
C PRO A 26 3.73 1.54 5.73
N GLU A 27 3.59 1.26 7.02
CA GLU A 27 2.55 1.84 7.90
C GLU A 27 2.58 3.38 7.93
N GLU A 28 3.77 3.96 7.88
CA GLU A 28 4.01 5.40 7.95
C GLU A 28 3.54 6.16 6.70
N LYS A 29 3.45 5.48 5.54
CA LYS A 29 3.15 6.14 4.26
C LYS A 29 1.69 6.01 3.84
N TYR A 30 0.84 5.37 4.64
CA TYR A 30 -0.55 5.12 4.24
C TYR A 30 -1.32 6.40 3.92
N ASP A 31 -1.07 7.46 4.67
CA ASP A 31 -1.72 8.75 4.45
C ASP A 31 -1.22 9.41 3.15
N GLU A 32 -0.05 9.01 2.62
CA GLU A 32 0.52 9.57 1.39
C GLU A 32 -0.10 8.99 0.11
N PHE A 33 -0.57 7.73 0.15
CA PHE A 33 -1.06 7.03 -1.05
C PHE A 33 -2.51 6.57 -0.94
N SER A 34 -3.20 6.80 0.17
CA SER A 34 -4.56 6.31 0.39
C SER A 34 -5.45 7.31 1.11
N VAL A 35 -6.76 7.21 0.88
CA VAL A 35 -7.76 8.00 1.60
C VAL A 35 -8.43 7.10 2.63
N PHE A 36 -8.43 7.52 3.89
CA PHE A 36 -9.15 6.82 4.95
C PHE A 36 -10.50 7.49 5.23
N ILE A 37 -11.57 6.70 5.22
CA ILE A 37 -12.93 7.14 5.56
C ILE A 37 -13.49 6.19 6.62
N PRO A 38 -13.75 6.62 7.86
CA PRO A 38 -14.27 5.72 8.90
C PRO A 38 -15.61 5.08 8.47
N LYS A 39 -15.71 3.75 8.60
CA LYS A 39 -16.94 3.02 8.24
C LYS A 39 -18.15 3.54 9.00
N GLU A 40 -17.96 3.93 10.25
CA GLU A 40 -19.02 4.40 11.13
C GLU A 40 -19.69 5.67 10.59
N GLU A 41 -18.92 6.55 9.96
CA GLU A 41 -19.45 7.78 9.36
C GLU A 41 -20.28 7.51 8.11
N VAL A 42 -19.87 6.54 7.30
CA VAL A 42 -20.60 6.14 6.09
C VAL A 42 -21.89 5.41 6.45
N VAL A 43 -21.83 4.46 7.39
CA VAL A 43 -22.94 3.55 7.69
C VAL A 43 -23.97 4.18 8.64
N PHE A 44 -23.54 4.96 9.64
CA PHE A 44 -24.44 5.48 10.69
C PHE A 44 -24.76 6.97 10.56
N LYS A 45 -23.89 7.78 9.94
CA LYS A 45 -24.08 9.24 9.84
C LYS A 45 -24.55 9.71 8.45
N GLY A 46 -24.80 8.80 7.51
CA GLY A 46 -25.29 9.13 6.17
C GLY A 46 -24.28 9.89 5.32
N LEU A 47 -22.98 9.76 5.62
CA LEU A 47 -21.94 10.53 4.97
C LEU A 47 -21.76 10.08 3.50
N ARG A 48 -21.84 11.03 2.58
CA ARG A 48 -21.72 10.76 1.14
C ARG A 48 -20.25 10.67 0.74
N ILE A 49 -19.77 9.45 0.46
CA ILE A 49 -18.40 9.16 0.02
C ILE A 49 -17.97 10.06 -1.15
N LEU A 50 -18.87 10.25 -2.14
CA LEU A 50 -18.60 11.10 -3.29
C LEU A 50 -18.29 12.55 -2.89
N GLY A 51 -18.98 13.09 -1.88
CA GLY A 51 -18.76 14.45 -1.40
C GLY A 51 -17.38 14.61 -0.75
N VAL A 52 -16.94 13.60 0.01
CA VAL A 52 -15.58 13.57 0.58
C VAL A 52 -14.55 13.53 -0.53
N LEU A 53 -14.67 12.59 -1.47
CA LEU A 53 -13.69 12.44 -2.55
C LEU A 53 -13.64 13.67 -3.47
N MET A 54 -14.76 14.36 -3.67
CA MET A 54 -14.80 15.63 -4.42
C MET A 54 -14.20 16.80 -3.65
N SER A 55 -14.15 16.73 -2.32
CA SER A 55 -13.55 17.79 -1.50
C SER A 55 -12.02 17.77 -1.53
N ILE A 56 -11.41 16.65 -1.91
CA ILE A 56 -9.96 16.49 -2.00
C ILE A 56 -9.43 17.32 -3.20
N PRO A 57 -8.48 18.24 -2.98
CA PRO A 57 -7.88 19.04 -4.04
C PRO A 57 -7.24 18.17 -5.12
N LYS A 58 -7.40 18.56 -6.40
CA LYS A 58 -6.79 17.84 -7.53
C LYS A 58 -5.26 17.73 -7.44
N ALA A 59 -4.60 18.72 -6.84
CA ALA A 59 -3.16 18.70 -6.63
C ALA A 59 -2.74 17.56 -5.69
N GLU A 60 -3.50 17.37 -4.60
CA GLU A 60 -3.28 16.28 -3.64
C GLU A 60 -3.56 14.92 -4.30
N VAL A 61 -4.64 14.80 -5.07
CA VAL A 61 -4.93 13.59 -5.87
C VAL A 61 -3.78 13.25 -6.83
N GLY A 62 -3.16 14.26 -7.46
CA GLY A 62 -2.01 14.07 -8.35
C GLY A 62 -0.80 13.51 -7.59
N TRP A 63 -0.49 14.08 -6.44
CA TRP A 63 0.62 13.65 -5.59
C TRP A 63 0.39 12.24 -5.02
N MET A 64 -0.81 11.94 -4.52
CA MET A 64 -1.15 10.60 -4.04
C MET A 64 -1.05 9.55 -5.14
N ARG A 65 -1.44 9.90 -6.37
CA ARG A 65 -1.30 9.01 -7.53
C ARG A 65 0.16 8.71 -7.85
N GLU A 66 1.04 9.71 -7.78
CA GLU A 66 2.48 9.52 -7.95
C GLU A 66 3.03 8.55 -6.89
N LYS A 67 2.63 8.71 -5.62
CA LYS A 67 2.96 7.79 -4.54
C LYS A 67 2.47 6.37 -4.79
N VAL A 68 1.26 6.20 -5.30
CA VAL A 68 0.76 4.87 -5.70
C VAL A 68 1.65 4.26 -6.78
N LEU A 69 2.05 5.02 -7.80
CA LEU A 69 2.91 4.52 -8.88
C LEU A 69 4.29 4.08 -8.38
N GLU A 70 4.89 4.82 -7.45
CA GLU A 70 6.15 4.43 -6.79
C GLU A 70 6.03 3.09 -6.04
N MET A 71 4.84 2.78 -5.51
CA MET A 71 4.58 1.61 -4.70
C MET A 71 4.23 0.35 -5.49
N ILE A 72 3.78 0.48 -6.74
CA ILE A 72 3.33 -0.65 -7.59
C ILE A 72 4.35 -1.80 -7.66
N PRO A 73 5.67 -1.58 -7.86
CA PRO A 73 6.63 -2.67 -7.96
C PRO A 73 6.70 -3.56 -6.70
N ARG A 74 6.42 -2.98 -5.54
CA ARG A 74 6.49 -3.69 -4.24
C ARG A 74 5.34 -4.66 -4.00
N VAL A 75 4.26 -4.54 -4.78
CA VAL A 75 3.03 -5.36 -4.65
C VAL A 75 2.79 -6.28 -5.85
N ILE A 76 3.54 -6.10 -6.94
CA ILE A 76 3.43 -6.96 -8.13
C ILE A 76 4.47 -8.07 -8.07
N TYR A 77 4.08 -9.27 -8.51
CA TYR A 77 5.01 -10.34 -8.88
C TYR A 77 5.53 -10.14 -10.28
N ARG A 78 6.85 -10.20 -10.44
CA ARG A 78 7.48 -10.10 -11.75
C ARG A 78 7.22 -11.36 -12.58
N LYS A 79 6.99 -11.16 -13.87
CA LYS A 79 6.83 -12.26 -14.83
C LYS A 79 8.17 -12.94 -15.09
N HIS A 80 8.19 -14.27 -15.13
CA HIS A 80 9.36 -15.02 -15.57
C HIS A 80 9.73 -14.64 -17.02
N GLY A 81 11.01 -14.37 -17.31
CA GLY A 81 11.46 -13.88 -18.62
C GLY A 81 11.35 -12.37 -18.85
N SER A 82 11.11 -11.57 -17.80
CA SER A 82 11.14 -10.10 -17.86
C SER A 82 12.50 -9.56 -18.34
N SER A 83 12.48 -8.36 -18.95
CA SER A 83 13.67 -7.66 -19.44
C SER A 83 14.72 -7.45 -18.33
N LEU A 84 16.00 -7.35 -18.71
CA LEU A 84 17.13 -7.18 -17.78
C LEU A 84 16.95 -6.00 -16.81
N GLY A 85 16.35 -4.88 -17.26
CA GLY A 85 16.07 -3.72 -16.41
C GLY A 85 14.96 -3.94 -15.38
N LEU A 86 14.08 -4.92 -15.57
CA LEU A 86 13.10 -5.35 -14.56
C LEU A 86 13.68 -6.43 -13.62
N ARG A 87 14.72 -7.14 -14.04
CA ARG A 87 15.42 -8.13 -13.20
C ARG A 87 16.21 -7.50 -12.05
N SER A 88 16.65 -6.25 -12.20
CA SER A 88 17.38 -5.53 -11.14
C SER A 88 16.49 -4.85 -10.10
N LYS A 89 15.17 -4.76 -10.34
CA LYS A 89 14.22 -4.19 -9.37
C LYS A 89 13.65 -5.26 -8.46
N TRP A 90 13.50 -4.91 -7.19
CA TRP A 90 12.86 -5.74 -6.18
C TRP A 90 11.36 -5.83 -6.47
N ASP A 91 10.83 -7.06 -6.46
CA ASP A 91 9.41 -7.32 -6.60
C ASP A 91 8.76 -7.74 -5.26
N ALA A 92 7.46 -8.02 -5.27
CA ALA A 92 6.75 -8.47 -4.07
C ALA A 92 7.32 -9.77 -3.49
N PHE A 93 7.86 -10.67 -4.30
CA PHE A 93 8.44 -11.91 -3.78
C PHE A 93 9.77 -11.65 -3.08
N ASP A 94 10.65 -10.87 -3.69
CA ASP A 94 11.96 -10.51 -3.14
C ASP A 94 11.81 -9.87 -1.75
N ILE A 95 10.89 -8.90 -1.63
CA ILE A 95 10.58 -8.21 -0.37
C ILE A 95 10.07 -9.18 0.69
N ALA A 96 9.17 -10.11 0.32
CA ALA A 96 8.60 -11.05 1.27
C ALA A 96 9.66 -12.01 1.84
N ILE A 97 10.57 -12.49 1.01
CA ILE A 97 11.67 -13.37 1.44
C ILE A 97 12.64 -12.62 2.36
N ASP A 98 13.08 -11.42 1.97
CA ASP A 98 14.02 -10.62 2.76
C ASP A 98 13.46 -10.29 4.15
N CYS A 99 12.22 -9.80 4.23
CA CYS A 99 11.53 -9.53 5.50
C CYS A 99 11.38 -10.80 6.36
N THR A 100 11.13 -11.96 5.74
CA THR A 100 11.01 -13.23 6.46
C THR A 100 12.35 -13.66 7.06
N LEU A 101 13.44 -13.55 6.29
CA LEU A 101 14.79 -13.86 6.76
C LEU A 101 15.23 -12.93 7.90
N GLN A 102 14.96 -11.63 7.78
CA GLN A 102 15.21 -10.65 8.84
C GLN A 102 14.45 -10.99 10.12
N ARG A 103 13.18 -11.37 10.01
CA ARG A 103 12.37 -11.78 11.16
C ARG A 103 12.93 -13.01 11.86
N ILE A 104 13.35 -14.03 11.09
CA ILE A 104 13.98 -15.23 11.65
C ILE A 104 15.26 -14.86 12.39
N LYS A 105 16.11 -14.01 11.79
CA LYS A 105 17.36 -13.56 12.39
C LYS A 105 17.13 -12.82 13.72
N SER A 106 16.21 -11.86 13.74
CA SER A 106 15.83 -11.14 14.96
C SER A 106 15.30 -12.09 16.05
N THR A 107 14.48 -13.08 15.67
CA THR A 107 13.96 -14.05 16.64
C THR A 107 15.07 -14.93 17.21
N LEU A 108 16.07 -15.31 16.41
CA LEU A 108 17.21 -16.09 16.88
C LEU A 108 18.13 -15.28 17.81
N GLU A 109 18.31 -13.99 17.54
CA GLU A 109 19.06 -13.06 18.39
C GLU A 109 18.34 -12.82 19.73
N ASP A 110 17.01 -12.76 19.75
CA ASP A 110 16.21 -12.58 20.97
C ASP A 110 16.19 -13.83 21.89
N ILE A 111 16.50 -15.01 21.33
CA ILE A 111 16.53 -16.29 22.08
C ILE A 111 17.94 -16.61 22.63
N ALA A 112 18.98 -15.99 22.07
CA ALA A 112 20.38 -16.19 22.45
C ALA A 112 20.79 -15.33 23.65
#